data_AF-A0A7M1B3S6-F1
#
_entry.id   AF-A0A7M1B3S6-F1
#
_cell.length_a   1.000
_cell.length_b   1.000
_cell.length_c   1.000
_cell.angle_alpha   90.00
_cell.angle_beta   90.00
_cell.angle_gamma   90.00
#
_symmetry.space_group_name_H-M   'P 1'
#
loop_
_entity.id
_entity.type
_entity.pdbx_description
1 polymer ?
#
loop_
_entity_poly.entity_id
_entity_poly.type
_entity_poly.pdbx_seq_one_letter_code
_entity_poly.pdbx_strand_id
1 'polypeptide(L)'
;MHSKQEHKLKVFWLQGLTCNGNAHSFLNLDYLGELLEKIEFLHHPLLPAKYALSEMAECKTGCDVLIFEGAYDPSLKRAGVFVDKILRHYAKNAKYIIAVGTCASFGGIFKATSPQTNSGILFNENDKNGPLQEYNEKIINLSGCPVHPEWLGFTLNMIIDRRKIVLDEEHRPQELYSSLVHHGCTRNEYFEWKVDVNHFGQKEGCLFYKQGCRAPMTHGSCNTILWNGVNSKTRSGTPCFGCTESDFPRTNFFETKTNMSIPADAPVGVPKRAYLTVTGIAKTFHIKRLEEPLIDYKNNT
;
A
#
# COMPACT_ATOMS: atom_id res chain seq x y z
N MET A 1 -34.35 -18.23 21.11
CA MET A 1 -32.99 -18.28 20.53
C MET A 1 -32.11 -17.31 21.30
N HIS A 2 -31.24 -17.81 22.18
CA HIS A 2 -30.25 -16.97 22.86
C HIS A 2 -29.22 -16.50 21.82
N SER A 3 -29.25 -15.20 21.50
CA SER A 3 -28.19 -14.52 20.78
C SER A 3 -26.87 -14.78 21.54
N LYS A 4 -25.97 -15.57 20.94
CA LYS A 4 -24.57 -15.58 21.38
C LYS A 4 -24.10 -14.14 21.21
N GLN A 5 -23.75 -13.46 22.30
CA GLN A 5 -23.00 -12.21 22.24
C GLN A 5 -21.74 -12.50 21.43
N GLU A 6 -21.71 -12.03 20.19
CA GLU A 6 -20.53 -12.11 19.35
C GLU A 6 -19.46 -11.22 20.00
N HIS A 7 -18.35 -11.84 20.41
CA HIS A 7 -17.25 -11.13 21.04
C HIS A 7 -16.62 -10.18 20.00
N LYS A 8 -16.85 -8.87 20.14
CA LYS A 8 -16.26 -7.86 19.26
C LYS A 8 -14.73 -7.92 19.32
N LEU A 9 -14.09 -7.74 18.16
CA LEU A 9 -12.63 -7.69 18.06
C LEU A 9 -12.12 -6.40 18.70
N LYS A 10 -11.28 -6.49 19.73
CA LYS A 10 -10.75 -5.31 20.42
C LYS A 10 -9.53 -4.77 19.69
N VAL A 11 -9.65 -3.57 19.13
CA VAL A 11 -8.61 -2.96 18.30
C VAL A 11 -8.03 -1.72 18.99
N PHE A 12 -6.70 -1.66 19.06
CA PHE A 12 -5.98 -0.45 19.44
C PHE A 12 -5.25 0.11 18.23
N TRP A 13 -5.58 1.34 17.80
CA TRP A 13 -4.92 2.02 16.70
C TRP A 13 -3.94 3.07 17.23
N LEU A 14 -2.64 2.76 17.18
CA LEU A 14 -1.56 3.62 17.64
C LEU A 14 -0.93 4.39 16.48
N GLN A 15 -0.73 5.70 16.66
CA GLN A 15 -0.08 6.58 15.69
C GLN A 15 1.41 6.76 16.00
N GLY A 16 2.27 6.33 15.08
CA GLY A 16 3.66 6.73 14.98
C GLY A 16 3.82 8.13 14.37
N LEU A 17 4.88 8.31 13.57
CA LEU A 17 5.08 9.51 12.76
C LEU A 17 4.25 9.38 11.47
N THR A 18 3.15 10.13 11.40
CA THR A 18 2.11 9.90 10.39
C THR A 18 1.45 11.20 9.92
N CYS A 19 0.94 11.18 8.69
CA CYS A 19 0.05 12.20 8.13
C CYS A 19 -1.45 11.89 8.33
N ASN A 20 -1.78 10.79 9.02
CA ASN A 20 -3.14 10.24 9.21
C ASN A 20 -3.86 9.82 7.94
N GLY A 21 -3.16 9.77 6.80
CA GLY A 21 -3.74 9.42 5.52
C GLY A 21 -4.34 8.01 5.50
N ASN A 22 -3.83 7.08 6.31
CA ASN A 22 -4.39 5.72 6.36
C ASN A 22 -5.69 5.69 7.17
N ALA A 23 -5.73 6.38 8.31
CA ALA A 23 -6.97 6.55 9.06
C ALA A 23 -8.05 7.24 8.20
N HIS A 24 -7.70 8.29 7.46
CA HIS A 24 -8.63 8.92 6.51
C HIS A 24 -9.05 7.98 5.38
N SER A 25 -8.12 7.21 4.82
CA SER A 25 -8.40 6.23 3.77
C SER A 25 -9.44 5.21 4.27
N PHE A 26 -9.25 4.64 5.46
CA PHE A 26 -10.16 3.67 6.08
C PHE A 26 -11.61 4.18 6.21
N LEU A 27 -11.82 5.49 6.39
CA LEU A 27 -13.16 6.07 6.44
C LEU A 27 -13.92 6.01 5.11
N ASN A 28 -13.24 5.71 4.00
CA ASN A 28 -13.83 5.51 2.67
C ASN A 28 -14.19 4.05 2.40
N LEU A 29 -14.17 3.18 3.41
CA LEU A 29 -14.63 1.80 3.25
C LEU A 29 -16.16 1.75 3.12
N ASP A 30 -16.67 1.21 2.01
CA ASP A 30 -18.10 1.23 1.68
C ASP A 30 -18.97 0.56 2.77
N TYR A 31 -18.50 -0.54 3.36
CA TYR A 31 -19.19 -1.29 4.42
C TYR A 31 -18.66 -0.99 5.83
N LEU A 32 -18.10 0.21 6.05
CA LEU A 32 -17.52 0.59 7.34
C LEU A 32 -18.49 0.38 8.51
N GLY A 33 -19.77 0.72 8.35
CA GLY A 33 -20.79 0.55 9.39
C GLY A 33 -20.90 -0.89 9.87
N GLU A 34 -21.02 -1.85 8.95
CA GLU A 34 -21.08 -3.28 9.25
C GLU A 34 -19.80 -3.80 9.92
N LEU A 35 -18.64 -3.28 9.50
CA LEU A 35 -17.36 -3.63 10.12
C LEU A 35 -17.29 -3.12 11.57
N LEU A 36 -17.77 -1.90 11.83
CA LEU A 36 -17.79 -1.29 13.17
C LEU A 36 -18.74 -2.01 14.13
N GLU A 37 -19.75 -2.73 13.64
CA GLU A 37 -20.58 -3.58 14.50
C GLU A 37 -19.78 -4.74 15.13
N LYS A 38 -18.76 -5.23 14.41
CA LYS A 38 -17.91 -6.37 14.81
C LYS A 38 -16.63 -5.97 15.56
N ILE A 39 -16.29 -4.68 15.58
CA ILE A 39 -15.05 -4.16 16.17
C ILE A 39 -15.37 -3.24 17.37
N GLU A 40 -14.58 -3.36 18.44
CA GLU A 40 -14.53 -2.38 19.53
C GLU A 40 -13.18 -1.65 19.45
N PHE A 41 -13.18 -0.40 19.00
CA PHE A 41 -11.98 0.43 19.10
C PHE A 41 -11.75 0.85 20.56
N LEU A 42 -10.69 0.29 21.15
CA LEU A 42 -10.21 0.72 22.46
C LEU A 42 -9.69 2.15 22.37
N HIS A 43 -8.94 2.45 21.31
CA HIS A 43 -8.57 3.79 20.91
C HIS A 43 -8.45 3.87 19.40
N HIS A 44 -8.93 4.98 18.82
CA HIS A 44 -8.78 5.33 17.43
C HIS A 44 -8.55 6.85 17.33
N PRO A 45 -7.68 7.35 16.43
CA PRO A 45 -7.34 8.76 16.39
C PRO A 45 -8.46 9.70 15.91
N LEU A 46 -9.31 9.22 14.99
CA LEU A 46 -10.38 10.03 14.38
C LEU A 46 -11.81 9.63 14.80
N LEU A 47 -12.08 8.32 14.98
CA LEU A 47 -13.38 7.81 15.37
C LEU A 47 -13.56 7.80 16.89
N PRO A 48 -14.81 7.90 17.39
CA PRO A 48 -15.11 7.65 18.79
C PRO A 48 -14.57 6.30 19.25
N ALA A 49 -13.95 6.28 20.42
CA ALA A 49 -13.35 5.09 21.00
C ALA A 49 -13.54 5.07 22.51
N LYS A 50 -13.32 3.90 23.12
CA LYS A 50 -13.57 3.67 24.55
C LYS A 50 -12.63 4.44 25.48
N TYR A 51 -11.37 4.59 25.07
CA TYR A 51 -10.32 5.20 25.86
C TYR A 51 -9.60 6.29 25.07
N ALA A 52 -9.20 7.34 25.78
CA ALA A 52 -8.25 8.30 25.27
C ALA A 52 -6.85 7.66 25.13
N LEU A 53 -6.00 8.25 24.29
CA LEU A 53 -4.63 7.75 24.09
C LEU A 53 -3.82 7.78 25.39
N SER A 54 -4.06 8.77 26.26
CA SER A 54 -3.40 8.88 27.57
C SER A 54 -3.69 7.68 28.46
N GLU A 55 -4.93 7.17 28.47
CA GLU A 55 -5.33 6.00 29.24
C GLU A 55 -4.71 4.72 28.65
N MET A 56 -4.72 4.58 27.31
CA MET A 56 -4.05 3.47 26.64
C MET A 56 -2.53 3.47 26.90
N ALA A 57 -1.91 4.64 27.00
CA ALA A 57 -0.48 4.80 27.27
C ALA A 57 -0.07 4.36 28.69
N GLU A 58 -1.02 4.24 29.62
CA GLU A 58 -0.78 3.63 30.94
C GLU A 58 -0.53 2.12 30.88
N CYS A 59 -0.81 1.48 29.74
CA CYS A 59 -0.52 0.06 29.48
C CYS A 59 -1.21 -0.89 30.48
N LYS A 60 -2.45 -0.55 30.85
CA LYS A 60 -3.30 -1.34 31.77
C LYS A 60 -4.34 -2.20 31.06
N THR A 61 -4.53 -1.99 29.75
CA THR A 61 -5.51 -2.70 28.93
C THR A 61 -4.81 -3.67 27.98
N GLY A 62 -5.54 -4.67 27.49
CA GLY A 62 -5.10 -5.57 26.41
C GLY A 62 -5.93 -5.35 25.15
N CYS A 63 -5.39 -5.71 23.99
CA CYS A 63 -6.08 -5.67 22.70
C CYS A 63 -5.92 -7.00 21.95
N ASP A 64 -6.87 -7.35 21.08
CA ASP A 64 -6.73 -8.48 20.17
C ASP A 64 -5.85 -8.12 18.98
N VAL A 65 -6.04 -6.92 18.43
CA VAL A 65 -5.29 -6.38 17.29
C VAL A 65 -4.70 -5.02 17.63
N LEU A 66 -3.39 -4.90 17.42
CA LEU A 66 -2.69 -3.62 17.42
C LEU A 66 -2.53 -3.15 15.98
N ILE A 67 -3.17 -2.04 15.62
CA ILE A 67 -2.89 -1.33 14.39
C ILE A 67 -1.82 -0.27 14.69
N PHE A 68 -0.73 -0.27 13.93
CA PHE A 68 0.27 0.78 13.98
C PHE A 68 0.28 1.57 12.67
N GLU A 69 0.02 2.87 12.74
CA GLU A 69 0.01 3.76 11.58
C GLU A 69 1.17 4.75 11.64
N GLY A 70 1.94 4.84 10.55
CA GLY A 70 3.06 5.76 10.43
C GLY A 70 4.42 5.10 10.65
N ALA A 71 5.49 5.86 10.46
CA ALA A 71 6.84 5.38 10.68
C ALA A 71 7.14 5.27 12.18
N TYR A 72 7.95 4.29 12.54
CA TYR A 72 8.54 4.19 13.86
C TYR A 72 9.68 5.21 14.00
N ASP A 73 9.69 5.92 15.12
CA ASP A 73 10.79 6.78 15.57
C ASP A 73 10.97 6.52 17.09
N PRO A 74 12.19 6.17 17.54
CA PRO A 74 12.44 5.83 18.95
C PRO A 74 12.29 7.02 19.91
N SER A 75 12.38 8.25 19.41
CA SER A 75 12.27 9.49 20.20
C SER A 75 10.83 10.01 20.28
N LEU A 76 9.94 9.53 19.42
CA LEU A 76 8.56 10.02 19.34
C LEU A 76 7.79 9.73 20.63
N LYS A 77 7.10 10.76 21.11
CA LYS A 77 6.16 10.65 22.24
C LYS A 77 4.73 10.95 21.81
N ARG A 78 3.79 10.21 22.38
CA ARG A 78 2.35 10.47 22.30
C ARG A 78 1.78 10.42 23.71
N ALA A 79 0.91 11.38 24.06
CA ALA A 79 0.40 11.54 25.42
C ALA A 79 1.50 11.56 26.50
N GLY A 80 2.65 12.17 26.21
CA GLY A 80 3.80 12.25 27.12
C GLY A 80 4.63 10.96 27.25
N VAL A 81 4.24 9.86 26.62
CA VAL A 81 4.89 8.55 26.70
C VAL A 81 5.58 8.21 25.37
N PHE A 82 6.76 7.59 25.43
CA PHE A 82 7.46 7.12 24.22
C PHE A 82 6.61 6.09 23.47
N VAL A 83 6.48 6.28 22.16
CA VAL A 83 5.73 5.36 21.30
C VAL A 83 6.34 3.97 21.32
N ASP A 84 7.66 3.83 21.39
CA ASP A 84 8.34 2.53 21.54
C ASP A 84 7.82 1.74 22.76
N LYS A 85 7.69 2.39 23.92
CA LYS A 85 7.19 1.76 25.14
C LYS A 85 5.76 1.24 24.94
N ILE A 86 4.88 2.06 24.36
CA ILE A 86 3.48 1.68 24.10
C ILE A 86 3.46 0.52 23.09
N LEU A 87 4.13 0.69 21.96
CA LEU A 87 4.20 -0.27 20.86
C LEU A 87 4.66 -1.64 21.35
N ARG A 88 5.78 -1.73 22.07
CA ARG A 88 6.31 -3.00 22.60
C ARG A 88 5.40 -3.65 23.62
N HIS A 89 4.78 -2.86 24.51
CA HIS A 89 3.84 -3.39 25.49
C HIS A 89 2.66 -4.10 24.82
N TYR A 90 2.01 -3.43 23.85
CA TYR A 90 0.87 -4.02 23.18
C TYR A 90 1.27 -5.11 22.17
N ALA A 91 2.42 -5.01 21.51
CA ALA A 91 2.94 -6.05 20.61
C ALA A 91 3.15 -7.40 21.32
N LYS A 92 3.59 -7.36 22.59
CA LYS A 92 3.74 -8.57 23.42
C LYS A 92 2.43 -9.33 23.59
N ASN A 93 1.34 -8.61 23.81
CA ASN A 93 0.05 -9.19 24.22
C ASN A 93 -0.96 -9.33 23.08
N ALA A 94 -0.86 -8.52 22.02
CA ALA A 94 -1.74 -8.61 20.86
C ALA A 94 -1.56 -9.95 20.14
N LYS A 95 -2.66 -10.43 19.54
CA LYS A 95 -2.65 -11.64 18.69
C LYS A 95 -2.17 -11.31 17.29
N TYR A 96 -2.57 -10.14 16.78
CA TYR A 96 -2.17 -9.62 15.47
C TYR A 96 -1.66 -8.20 15.61
N ILE A 97 -0.66 -7.86 14.81
CA ILE A 97 -0.14 -6.51 14.67
C ILE A 97 -0.25 -6.15 13.19
N ILE A 98 -0.96 -5.08 12.86
CA ILE A 98 -1.12 -4.63 11.48
C ILE A 98 -0.31 -3.35 11.31
N ALA A 99 0.74 -3.41 10.48
CA ALA A 99 1.49 -2.24 10.05
C ALA A 99 0.73 -1.56 8.91
N VAL A 100 0.07 -0.45 9.20
CA VAL A 100 -0.81 0.21 8.23
C VAL A 100 -0.08 1.34 7.51
N GLY A 101 0.07 1.13 6.21
CA GLY A 101 0.75 2.02 5.28
C GLY A 101 2.25 1.73 5.14
N THR A 102 2.84 2.26 4.07
CA THR A 102 4.26 2.08 3.74
C THR A 102 5.19 2.65 4.79
N CYS A 103 4.76 3.72 5.48
CA CYS A 103 5.51 4.25 6.61
C CYS A 103 5.63 3.22 7.75
N ALA A 104 4.56 2.52 8.10
CA ALA A 104 4.59 1.49 9.14
C ALA A 104 5.26 0.20 8.68
N SER A 105 5.10 -0.16 7.39
CA SER A 105 5.64 -1.40 6.84
C SER A 105 7.16 -1.32 6.67
N PHE A 106 7.65 -0.23 6.04
CA PHE A 106 9.04 -0.09 5.56
C PHE A 106 9.72 1.23 5.98
N GLY A 107 8.98 2.19 6.53
CA GLY A 107 9.47 3.52 6.92
C GLY A 107 9.03 4.65 5.99
N GLY A 108 8.91 4.37 4.70
CA GLY A 108 8.27 5.25 3.71
C GLY A 108 8.83 6.67 3.64
N ILE A 109 7.97 7.66 3.37
CA ILE A 109 8.40 9.07 3.17
C ILE A 109 9.12 9.65 4.39
N PHE A 110 8.75 9.24 5.61
CA PHE A 110 9.40 9.71 6.83
C PHE A 110 10.78 9.08 7.05
N LYS A 111 11.01 7.85 6.56
CA LYS A 111 12.37 7.29 6.48
C LYS A 111 13.25 8.11 5.57
N ALA A 112 12.76 8.46 4.38
CA ALA A 112 13.51 9.25 3.42
C ALA A 112 13.96 10.61 3.99
N THR A 113 13.18 11.22 4.88
CA THR A 113 13.55 12.49 5.54
C THR A 113 14.47 12.32 6.75
N SER A 114 14.49 11.16 7.39
CA SER A 114 15.36 10.89 8.54
C SER A 114 15.90 9.45 8.52
N PRO A 115 16.85 9.15 7.61
CA PRO A 115 17.26 7.77 7.32
C PRO A 115 17.99 7.06 8.46
N GLN A 116 18.50 7.81 9.45
CA GLN A 116 19.24 7.21 10.57
C GLN A 116 18.35 6.86 11.77
N THR A 117 17.12 7.37 11.82
CA THR A 117 16.23 7.25 12.99
C THR A 117 14.96 6.47 12.68
N ASN A 118 14.34 6.77 11.53
CA ASN A 118 13.03 6.25 11.21
C ASN A 118 13.11 4.86 10.58
N SER A 119 12.06 4.06 10.72
CA SER A 119 11.91 2.74 10.07
C SER A 119 10.43 2.34 10.04
N GLY A 120 10.11 1.22 9.39
CA GLY A 120 8.87 0.50 9.66
C GLY A 120 9.00 -0.32 10.96
N ILE A 121 7.92 -0.98 11.37
CA ILE A 121 7.92 -1.73 12.65
C ILE A 121 8.60 -3.10 12.54
N LEU A 122 8.61 -3.69 11.34
CA LEU A 122 9.27 -4.96 11.05
C LEU A 122 10.43 -4.80 10.07
N PHE A 123 10.26 -3.96 9.05
CA PHE A 123 11.28 -3.68 8.06
C PHE A 123 11.77 -2.24 8.16
N ASN A 124 13.03 -2.05 7.81
CA ASN A 124 13.65 -0.78 7.51
C ASN A 124 14.04 -0.82 6.03
N GLU A 125 13.21 -0.22 5.18
CA GLU A 125 13.28 -0.41 3.73
C GLU A 125 13.22 -1.91 3.38
N ASN A 126 14.28 -2.48 2.81
CA ASN A 126 14.36 -3.89 2.45
C ASN A 126 14.83 -4.79 3.60
N ASP A 127 15.41 -4.22 4.66
CA ASP A 127 16.02 -4.99 5.73
C ASP A 127 15.01 -5.34 6.81
N LYS A 128 14.86 -6.63 7.14
CA LYS A 128 13.98 -7.11 8.20
C LYS A 128 14.60 -6.92 9.60
N ASN A 129 14.95 -5.68 9.95
CA ASN A 129 15.63 -5.31 11.20
C ASN A 129 14.88 -4.21 11.99
N GLY A 130 13.56 -4.10 11.79
CA GLY A 130 12.70 -3.17 12.54
C GLY A 130 12.60 -3.50 14.04
N PRO A 131 12.05 -2.57 14.84
CA PRO A 131 12.00 -2.67 16.30
C PRO A 131 11.23 -3.88 16.84
N LEU A 132 10.30 -4.45 16.05
CA LEU A 132 9.46 -5.58 16.45
C LEU A 132 9.81 -6.89 15.73
N GLN A 133 11.04 -7.07 15.23
CA GLN A 133 11.48 -8.32 14.59
C GLN A 133 11.22 -9.59 15.42
N GLU A 134 11.22 -9.46 16.76
CA GLU A 134 10.93 -10.55 17.72
C GLU A 134 9.46 -11.01 17.72
N TYR A 135 8.55 -10.22 17.15
CA TYR A 135 7.12 -10.51 17.02
C TYR A 135 6.69 -10.71 15.55
N ASN A 136 7.63 -11.03 14.67
CA ASN A 136 7.39 -11.08 13.22
C ASN A 136 6.22 -12.01 12.83
N GLU A 137 5.98 -13.07 13.58
CA GLU A 137 4.92 -14.05 13.36
C GLU A 137 3.50 -13.47 13.52
N LYS A 138 3.38 -12.32 14.19
CA LYS A 138 2.11 -11.61 14.42
C LYS A 138 1.91 -10.45 13.47
N ILE A 139 2.95 -10.03 12.75
CA ILE A 139 2.95 -8.79 11.97
C ILE A 139 2.46 -9.04 10.55
N ILE A 140 1.42 -8.29 10.18
CA ILE A 140 0.86 -8.19 8.83
C ILE A 140 1.13 -6.78 8.32
N ASN A 141 1.88 -6.67 7.23
CA ASN A 141 2.13 -5.41 6.55
C ASN A 141 1.01 -5.14 5.54
N LEU A 142 0.39 -3.97 5.65
CA LEU A 142 -0.51 -3.42 4.64
C LEU A 142 0.12 -2.15 4.06
N SER A 143 1.12 -2.34 3.20
CA SER A 143 1.83 -1.24 2.54
C SER A 143 0.91 -0.48 1.56
N GLY A 144 1.24 0.78 1.33
CA GLY A 144 0.46 1.76 0.55
C GLY A 144 0.59 3.15 1.15
N CYS A 145 0.52 4.20 0.33
CA CYS A 145 0.61 5.59 0.78
C CYS A 145 -0.53 6.45 0.18
N PRO A 146 -1.73 6.44 0.80
CA PRO A 146 -2.12 5.61 1.95
C PRO A 146 -2.46 4.16 1.57
N VAL A 147 -2.70 3.30 2.56
CA VAL A 147 -3.28 1.96 2.38
C VAL A 147 -4.66 2.06 1.73
N HIS A 148 -5.01 1.12 0.86
CA HIS A 148 -6.36 1.06 0.29
C HIS A 148 -7.39 0.68 1.38
N PRO A 149 -8.58 1.31 1.44
CA PRO A 149 -9.58 1.02 2.48
C PRO A 149 -9.98 -0.45 2.50
N GLU A 150 -10.27 -1.01 1.32
CA GLU A 150 -10.64 -2.42 1.16
C GLU A 150 -9.59 -3.39 1.71
N TRP A 151 -8.29 -3.06 1.63
CA TRP A 151 -7.23 -3.97 2.08
C TRP A 151 -7.21 -4.12 3.60
N LEU A 152 -7.44 -3.02 4.32
CA LEU A 152 -7.58 -3.05 5.77
C LEU A 152 -8.91 -3.70 6.18
N GLY A 153 -10.02 -3.36 5.53
CA GLY A 153 -11.32 -3.97 5.76
C GLY A 153 -11.30 -5.49 5.56
N PHE A 154 -10.74 -5.95 4.44
CA PHE A 154 -10.54 -7.36 4.12
C PHE A 154 -9.71 -8.07 5.20
N THR A 155 -8.58 -7.49 5.60
CA THR A 155 -7.68 -8.09 6.60
C THR A 155 -8.34 -8.20 7.98
N LEU A 156 -9.10 -7.18 8.40
CA LEU A 156 -9.86 -7.22 9.64
C LEU A 156 -10.97 -8.28 9.58
N ASN A 157 -11.70 -8.38 8.47
CA ASN A 157 -12.70 -9.44 8.26
C ASN A 157 -12.07 -10.83 8.29
N MET A 158 -10.88 -11.03 7.70
CA MET A 158 -10.14 -12.29 7.80
C MET A 158 -9.84 -12.69 9.24
N ILE A 159 -9.42 -11.73 10.07
CA ILE A 159 -9.16 -11.94 11.50
C ILE A 159 -10.45 -12.26 12.25
N ILE A 160 -11.53 -11.51 12.01
CA ILE A 160 -12.85 -11.74 12.64
C ILE A 160 -13.36 -13.15 12.34
N ASP A 161 -13.28 -13.56 11.08
CA ASP A 161 -13.72 -14.88 10.60
C ASP A 161 -12.74 -16.01 10.96
N ARG A 162 -11.61 -15.69 11.62
CA ARG A 162 -10.53 -16.63 11.97
C ARG A 162 -10.00 -17.40 10.77
N ARG A 163 -9.97 -16.75 9.61
CA ARG A 163 -9.42 -17.33 8.38
C ARG A 163 -7.91 -17.14 8.36
N LYS A 164 -7.22 -18.11 7.74
CA LYS A 164 -5.76 -18.06 7.61
C LYS A 164 -5.38 -16.98 6.59
N ILE A 165 -4.50 -16.06 7.01
CA ILE A 165 -3.90 -15.06 6.11
C ILE A 165 -2.53 -15.59 5.70
N VAL A 166 -2.34 -15.87 4.41
CA VAL A 166 -1.03 -16.26 3.86
C VAL A 166 -0.25 -14.99 3.51
N LEU A 167 0.96 -14.86 4.03
CA LEU A 167 1.82 -13.70 3.83
C LEU A 167 2.93 -14.00 2.81
N ASP A 168 3.34 -12.97 2.07
CA ASP A 168 4.57 -12.99 1.25
C ASP A 168 5.82 -12.70 2.09
N GLU A 169 6.99 -12.62 1.43
CA GLU A 169 8.28 -12.38 2.08
C GLU A 169 8.36 -11.02 2.79
N GLU A 170 7.57 -10.03 2.33
CA GLU A 170 7.46 -8.70 2.92
C GLU A 170 6.36 -8.62 3.98
N HIS A 171 5.83 -9.76 4.43
CA HIS A 171 4.74 -9.89 5.40
C HIS A 171 3.39 -9.30 4.92
N ARG A 172 3.15 -9.25 3.61
CA ARG A 172 1.91 -8.71 3.04
C ARG A 172 0.93 -9.84 2.69
N PRO A 173 -0.39 -9.68 2.87
CA PRO A 173 -1.36 -10.70 2.45
C PRO A 173 -1.27 -11.01 0.95
N GLN A 174 -0.99 -12.27 0.59
CA GLN A 174 -0.80 -12.66 -0.81
C GLN A 174 -2.03 -12.36 -1.68
N GLU A 175 -3.24 -12.55 -1.15
CA GLU A 175 -4.50 -12.26 -1.85
C GLU A 175 -4.62 -10.79 -2.31
N LEU A 176 -3.93 -9.86 -1.64
CA LEU A 176 -3.95 -8.43 -1.95
C LEU A 176 -2.74 -7.96 -2.77
N TYR A 177 -1.58 -8.62 -2.61
CA TYR A 177 -0.29 -8.15 -3.13
C TYR A 177 0.36 -9.07 -4.17
N SER A 178 -0.15 -10.27 -4.43
CA SER A 178 0.42 -11.17 -5.46
C SER A 178 0.19 -10.68 -6.90
N SER A 179 -0.76 -9.77 -7.13
CA SER A 179 -0.92 -9.09 -8.42
C SER A 179 -0.02 -7.87 -8.52
N LEU A 180 0.48 -7.59 -9.72
CA LEU A 180 1.06 -6.28 -9.99
C LEU A 180 -0.06 -5.26 -10.26
N VAL A 181 0.17 -4.00 -9.92
CA VAL A 181 -0.72 -2.88 -10.26
C VAL A 181 -0.98 -2.83 -11.77
N HIS A 182 -0.08 -3.39 -12.57
CA HIS A 182 -0.25 -3.52 -14.02
C HIS A 182 -1.38 -4.47 -14.45
N HIS A 183 -1.72 -5.51 -13.68
CA HIS A 183 -2.66 -6.59 -14.09
C HIS A 183 -4.10 -6.12 -14.39
N GLY A 184 -4.53 -4.95 -13.92
CA GLY A 184 -5.83 -4.35 -14.27
C GLY A 184 -5.73 -3.02 -15.02
N CYS A 185 -4.53 -2.65 -15.49
CA CYS A 185 -4.30 -1.33 -16.08
C CYS A 185 -5.06 -1.20 -17.41
N THR A 186 -5.88 -0.16 -17.55
CA THR A 186 -6.59 0.11 -18.82
C THR A 186 -5.66 0.50 -19.98
N ARG A 187 -4.39 0.81 -19.67
CA ARG A 187 -3.35 1.16 -20.65
C ARG A 187 -2.48 -0.04 -21.05
N ASN A 188 -2.92 -1.28 -20.80
CA ASN A 188 -2.10 -2.46 -21.00
C ASN A 188 -1.72 -2.69 -22.47
N GLU A 189 -2.65 -2.49 -23.40
CA GLU A 189 -2.37 -2.62 -24.84
C GLU A 189 -1.31 -1.61 -25.31
N TYR A 190 -1.37 -0.36 -24.84
CA TYR A 190 -0.32 0.63 -25.12
C TYR A 190 1.04 0.20 -24.54
N PHE A 191 1.06 -0.44 -23.36
CA PHE A 191 2.29 -0.99 -22.78
C PHE A 191 2.86 -2.12 -23.64
N GLU A 192 2.02 -3.03 -24.14
CA GLU A 192 2.41 -4.13 -25.02
C GLU A 192 3.12 -3.60 -26.27
N TRP A 193 2.47 -2.68 -26.98
CA TRP A 193 2.93 -2.13 -28.27
C TRP A 193 3.90 -0.94 -28.17
N LYS A 194 4.37 -0.61 -26.96
CA LYS A 194 5.37 0.46 -26.73
C LYS A 194 4.92 1.84 -27.18
N VAL A 195 3.62 2.07 -27.21
CA VAL A 195 3.02 3.37 -27.52
C VAL A 195 2.88 4.16 -26.23
N ASP A 196 3.61 5.26 -26.12
CA ASP A 196 3.74 6.02 -24.87
C ASP A 196 3.02 7.37 -24.95
N VAL A 197 2.62 7.89 -23.80
CA VAL A 197 2.03 9.23 -23.67
C VAL A 197 3.04 10.31 -24.06
N ASN A 198 2.57 11.28 -24.85
CA ASN A 198 3.37 12.47 -25.17
C ASN A 198 3.23 13.56 -24.11
N HIS A 199 2.04 13.71 -23.52
CA HIS A 199 1.75 14.73 -22.49
C HIS A 199 0.85 14.19 -21.38
N PHE A 200 1.10 14.60 -20.13
CA PHE A 200 0.24 14.26 -19.00
C PHE A 200 -1.22 14.67 -19.25
N GLY A 201 -2.16 13.86 -18.76
CA GLY A 201 -3.60 14.08 -18.93
C GLY A 201 -4.23 13.43 -20.15
N GLN A 202 -3.44 12.93 -21.11
CA GLN A 202 -3.95 12.12 -22.22
C GLN A 202 -4.55 10.80 -21.71
N LYS A 203 -5.66 10.35 -22.30
CA LYS A 203 -6.31 9.07 -21.94
C LYS A 203 -5.58 7.89 -22.58
N GLU A 204 -5.01 8.12 -23.75
CA GLU A 204 -4.24 7.23 -24.59
C GLU A 204 -2.81 7.06 -24.09
N GLY A 205 -2.12 6.03 -24.57
CA GLY A 205 -0.69 5.83 -24.36
C GLY A 205 -0.33 5.19 -23.02
N CYS A 206 0.84 4.57 -22.98
CA CYS A 206 1.45 4.08 -21.77
C CYS A 206 2.06 5.22 -20.94
N LEU A 207 2.28 4.99 -19.65
CA LEU A 207 2.99 5.93 -18.77
C LEU A 207 4.35 5.36 -18.32
N PHE A 208 4.72 4.16 -18.79
CA PHE A 208 5.88 3.43 -18.31
C PHE A 208 7.19 3.85 -18.98
N TYR A 209 7.18 4.21 -20.27
CA TYR A 209 8.44 4.34 -21.02
C TYR A 209 9.12 5.69 -20.83
N LYS A 210 8.34 6.76 -20.65
CA LYS A 210 8.87 8.12 -20.41
C LYS A 210 8.40 8.69 -19.07
N GLN A 211 7.17 8.40 -18.66
CA GLN A 211 6.49 9.14 -17.58
C GLN A 211 6.71 8.56 -16.17
N GLY A 212 7.62 7.61 -15.99
CA GLY A 212 8.02 7.10 -14.67
C GLY A 212 7.06 6.09 -14.02
N CYS A 213 6.04 5.60 -14.73
CA CYS A 213 5.11 4.64 -14.15
C CYS A 213 5.81 3.34 -13.74
N ARG A 214 5.58 2.89 -12.51
CA ARG A 214 6.16 1.66 -11.94
C ARG A 214 5.18 0.52 -11.78
N ALA A 215 3.97 0.63 -12.31
CA ALA A 215 2.94 -0.40 -12.17
C ALA A 215 3.42 -1.83 -12.53
N PRO A 216 4.29 -2.06 -13.54
CA PRO A 216 4.84 -3.40 -13.85
C PRO A 216 5.88 -3.93 -12.82
N MET A 217 6.18 -3.15 -11.78
CA MET A 217 7.15 -3.46 -10.73
C MET A 217 6.58 -3.10 -9.35
N THR A 218 5.25 -3.12 -9.20
CA THR A 218 4.57 -2.72 -7.98
C THR A 218 3.49 -3.73 -7.66
N HIS A 219 3.63 -4.38 -6.53
CA HIS A 219 2.69 -5.32 -5.93
C HIS A 219 1.50 -4.56 -5.36
N GLY A 220 0.30 -4.95 -5.77
CA GLY A 220 -0.93 -4.35 -5.32
C GLY A 220 -2.05 -4.48 -6.35
N SER A 221 -3.26 -4.28 -5.86
CA SER A 221 -4.50 -4.49 -6.62
C SER A 221 -5.21 -3.18 -7.01
N CYS A 222 -4.55 -2.02 -6.96
CA CYS A 222 -5.17 -0.69 -7.19
C CYS A 222 -5.90 -0.51 -8.55
N ASN A 223 -5.66 -1.40 -9.51
CA ASN A 223 -6.30 -1.38 -10.82
C ASN A 223 -7.37 -2.48 -11.02
N THR A 224 -7.44 -3.43 -10.09
CA THR A 224 -8.48 -4.47 -10.01
C THR A 224 -9.51 -4.12 -8.93
N ILE A 225 -9.04 -3.73 -7.75
CA ILE A 225 -9.80 -3.07 -6.69
C ILE A 225 -9.53 -1.56 -6.82
N LEU A 226 -10.53 -0.82 -7.32
CA LEU A 226 -10.39 0.61 -7.57
C LEU A 226 -10.56 1.42 -6.29
N TRP A 227 -9.82 2.51 -6.22
CA TRP A 227 -9.95 3.49 -5.14
C TRP A 227 -11.36 4.09 -5.17
N ASN A 228 -12.04 3.96 -4.03
CA ASN A 228 -13.40 4.43 -3.80
C ASN A 228 -14.39 3.91 -4.85
N GLY A 229 -14.15 2.71 -5.41
CA GLY A 229 -14.95 2.11 -6.47
C GLY A 229 -14.88 2.81 -7.83
N VAL A 230 -14.06 3.86 -7.98
CA VAL A 230 -14.08 4.74 -9.16
C VAL A 230 -12.80 4.70 -9.97
N ASN A 231 -11.62 4.85 -9.34
CA ASN A 231 -10.41 5.19 -10.09
C ASN A 231 -9.11 4.56 -9.57
N SER A 232 -8.03 4.78 -10.30
CA SER A 232 -6.65 4.50 -9.91
C SER A 232 -5.73 5.55 -10.55
N LYS A 233 -4.47 5.65 -10.11
CA LYS A 233 -3.51 6.62 -10.68
C LYS A 233 -3.40 6.49 -12.21
N THR A 234 -3.18 5.28 -12.71
CA THR A 234 -2.95 5.06 -14.15
C THR A 234 -4.20 5.34 -14.98
N ARG A 235 -5.39 5.10 -14.41
CA ARG A 235 -6.67 5.45 -15.03
C ARG A 235 -6.88 6.97 -15.08
N SER A 236 -6.44 7.71 -14.05
CA SER A 236 -6.44 9.18 -14.02
C SER A 236 -5.29 9.82 -14.81
N GLY A 237 -4.47 9.05 -15.53
CA GLY A 237 -3.34 9.58 -16.30
C GLY A 237 -2.12 9.97 -15.46
N THR A 238 -2.05 9.50 -14.21
CA THR A 238 -0.89 9.66 -13.33
C THR A 238 -0.09 8.35 -13.27
N PRO A 239 1.24 8.38 -13.42
CA PRO A 239 2.07 7.19 -13.24
C PRO A 239 1.89 6.57 -11.85
N CYS A 240 1.95 5.24 -11.78
CA CYS A 240 2.09 4.55 -10.50
C CYS A 240 3.48 4.85 -9.94
N PHE A 241 3.57 5.29 -8.69
CA PHE A 241 4.85 5.62 -8.04
C PHE A 241 5.47 4.45 -7.28
N GLY A 242 4.83 3.28 -7.29
CA GLY A 242 5.27 2.13 -6.51
C GLY A 242 5.14 2.30 -5.02
N CYS A 243 4.09 3.00 -4.55
CA CYS A 243 3.99 3.39 -3.14
C CYS A 243 3.74 2.25 -2.15
N THR A 244 3.59 1.01 -2.62
CA THR A 244 3.46 -0.21 -1.82
C THR A 244 4.77 -0.98 -1.68
N GLU A 245 5.82 -0.61 -2.41
CA GLU A 245 7.13 -1.27 -2.34
C GLU A 245 8.00 -0.67 -1.23
N SER A 246 8.94 -1.47 -0.73
CA SER A 246 9.91 -1.15 0.32
C SER A 246 10.85 0.01 -0.02
N ASP A 247 11.13 0.23 -1.31
CA ASP A 247 12.02 1.28 -1.79
C ASP A 247 11.28 2.59 -2.14
N PHE A 248 10.01 2.70 -1.75
CA PHE A 248 9.27 3.96 -1.83
C PHE A 248 9.54 4.84 -0.60
N PRO A 249 9.80 6.15 -0.79
CA PRO A 249 9.83 6.88 -2.05
C PRO A 249 11.16 6.74 -2.81
N ARG A 250 11.06 6.71 -4.14
CA ARG A 250 12.21 6.86 -5.05
C ARG A 250 12.41 8.32 -5.46
N THR A 251 13.55 8.63 -6.06
CA THR A 251 13.77 9.92 -6.74
C THR A 251 13.08 9.95 -8.11
N ASN A 252 12.62 11.13 -8.53
CA ASN A 252 12.01 11.40 -9.85
C ASN A 252 10.82 10.50 -10.24
N PHE A 253 9.63 10.82 -9.73
CA PHE A 253 8.41 10.05 -9.97
C PHE A 253 7.81 10.12 -11.39
N PHE A 254 8.20 11.13 -12.15
CA PHE A 254 7.59 11.48 -13.45
C PHE A 254 8.52 11.23 -14.63
N GLU A 255 9.61 10.51 -14.40
CA GLU A 255 10.60 10.20 -15.44
C GLU A 255 11.02 8.74 -15.33
N THR A 256 11.02 8.04 -16.46
CA THR A 256 11.58 6.70 -16.54
C THR A 256 13.07 6.78 -16.80
N LYS A 257 13.88 6.29 -15.86
CA LYS A 257 15.33 6.16 -16.07
C LYS A 257 15.59 5.23 -17.26
N THR A 258 16.38 5.69 -18.24
CA THR A 258 16.72 4.90 -19.42
C THR A 258 18.23 4.69 -19.59
N ASN A 259 18.60 3.57 -20.21
CA ASN A 259 19.93 3.29 -20.75
C ASN A 259 19.80 3.17 -22.27
N MET A 260 20.34 4.14 -23.03
CA MET A 260 20.19 4.20 -24.49
C MET A 260 18.71 4.15 -24.96
N SER A 261 17.85 4.98 -24.35
CA SER A 261 16.41 5.07 -24.67
C SER A 261 15.57 3.83 -24.32
N ILE A 262 16.11 2.94 -23.49
CA ILE A 262 15.43 1.74 -23.00
C ILE A 262 15.27 1.86 -21.49
N PRO A 263 14.09 1.57 -20.91
CA PRO A 263 13.91 1.53 -19.46
C PRO A 263 15.02 0.72 -18.76
N ALA A 264 15.65 1.34 -17.77
CA ALA A 264 16.77 0.75 -17.04
C ALA A 264 16.33 -0.51 -16.27
N ASP A 265 15.12 -0.44 -15.70
CA ASP A 265 14.44 -1.51 -14.97
C ASP A 265 13.47 -2.24 -15.89
N ALA A 266 13.53 -3.57 -15.89
CA ALA A 266 12.55 -4.41 -16.56
C ALA A 266 11.37 -4.70 -15.62
N PRO A 267 10.18 -5.04 -16.16
CA PRO A 267 9.08 -5.56 -15.35
C PRO A 267 9.52 -6.74 -14.46
N VAL A 268 8.93 -6.85 -13.28
CA VAL A 268 9.27 -7.91 -12.32
C VAL A 268 9.09 -9.29 -12.95
N GLY A 269 10.08 -10.17 -12.76
CA GLY A 269 10.08 -11.52 -13.31
C GLY A 269 10.42 -11.64 -14.80
N VAL A 270 10.63 -10.53 -15.52
CA VAL A 270 10.96 -10.57 -16.97
C VAL A 270 12.47 -10.42 -17.19
N PRO A 271 13.14 -11.39 -17.84
CA PRO A 271 14.56 -11.26 -18.15
C PRO A 271 14.84 -10.06 -19.07
N LYS A 272 15.83 -9.24 -18.71
CA LYS A 272 16.17 -8.00 -19.45
C LYS A 272 16.40 -8.23 -20.95
N ARG A 273 17.11 -9.30 -21.33
CA ARG A 273 17.37 -9.64 -22.75
C ARG A 273 16.09 -9.98 -23.52
N ALA A 274 15.18 -10.75 -22.90
CA ALA A 274 13.90 -11.08 -23.51
C ALA A 274 13.03 -9.83 -23.66
N TYR A 275 12.97 -8.99 -22.62
CA TYR A 275 12.24 -7.73 -22.65
C TYR A 275 12.72 -6.81 -23.77
N LEU A 276 14.04 -6.69 -23.95
CA LEU A 276 14.66 -5.92 -25.03
C LEU A 276 14.24 -6.42 -26.41
N THR A 277 14.28 -7.74 -26.61
CA THR A 277 13.94 -8.38 -27.88
C THR A 277 12.48 -8.11 -28.24
N VAL A 278 11.56 -8.35 -27.31
CA VAL A 278 10.12 -8.09 -27.49
C VAL A 278 9.86 -6.60 -27.71
N THR A 279 10.57 -5.73 -27.00
CA THR A 279 10.45 -4.27 -27.19
C THR A 279 10.88 -3.84 -28.59
N GLY A 280 11.97 -4.40 -29.12
CA GLY A 280 12.42 -4.12 -30.48
C GLY A 280 11.38 -4.53 -31.51
N ILE A 281 10.82 -5.73 -31.38
CA ILE A 281 9.76 -6.23 -32.26
C ILE A 281 8.49 -5.38 -32.14
N ALA A 282 8.00 -5.11 -30.94
CA ALA A 282 6.77 -4.35 -30.73
C ALA A 282 6.84 -2.94 -31.34
N LYS A 283 8.01 -2.29 -31.32
CA LYS A 283 8.23 -0.97 -31.93
C LYS A 283 8.21 -0.96 -33.46
N THR A 284 8.25 -2.11 -34.14
CA THR A 284 8.11 -2.16 -35.61
C THR A 284 6.65 -2.15 -36.06
N PHE A 285 5.71 -2.35 -35.15
CA PHE A 285 4.28 -2.30 -35.45
C PHE A 285 3.79 -0.86 -35.33
N HIS A 286 3.13 -0.37 -36.39
CA HIS A 286 2.43 0.90 -36.41
C HIS A 286 0.92 0.65 -36.40
N ILE A 287 0.29 0.89 -35.25
CA ILE A 287 -1.12 0.58 -35.01
C ILE A 287 -1.86 1.90 -34.83
N LYS A 288 -2.49 2.39 -35.90
CA LYS A 288 -3.20 3.69 -35.92
C LYS A 288 -4.14 3.91 -34.73
N ARG A 289 -4.91 2.89 -34.34
CA ARG A 289 -5.84 2.96 -33.18
C ARG A 289 -5.16 3.30 -31.86
N LEU A 290 -3.87 2.97 -31.71
CA LEU A 290 -3.08 3.25 -30.51
C LEU A 290 -2.28 4.55 -30.63
N GLU A 291 -1.90 4.94 -31.85
CA GLU A 291 -1.03 6.10 -32.11
C GLU A 291 -1.83 7.40 -32.31
N GLU A 292 -3.09 7.32 -32.74
CA GLU A 292 -3.98 8.46 -32.97
C GLU A 292 -4.87 8.74 -31.73
N PRO A 293 -5.35 9.99 -31.55
CA PRO A 293 -6.35 10.30 -30.53
C PRO A 293 -7.62 9.45 -30.70
N LEU A 294 -8.21 8.98 -29.60
CA LEU A 294 -9.39 8.10 -29.63
C LEU A 294 -10.58 8.73 -30.36
N ILE A 295 -10.71 10.06 -30.30
CA ILE A 295 -11.79 10.81 -30.93
C ILE A 295 -11.66 10.91 -32.45
N ASP A 296 -10.45 10.76 -32.99
CA ASP A 296 -10.18 10.97 -34.42
C ASP A 296 -10.17 9.65 -35.19
N TYR A 297 -9.88 8.54 -34.52
CA TYR A 297 -9.66 7.23 -35.15
C TYR A 297 -10.82 6.75 -36.05
N LYS A 298 -12.08 6.95 -35.65
CA LYS A 298 -13.25 6.48 -36.41
C LYS A 298 -13.79 7.49 -37.44
N ASN A 299 -13.33 8.73 -37.40
CA ASN A 299 -13.79 9.76 -38.35
C ASN A 299 -13.05 9.67 -39.70
N ASN A 300 -12.01 8.83 -39.78
CA ASN A 300 -11.14 8.64 -40.95
C ASN A 300 -11.30 7.25 -41.62
N THR A 301 -12.33 6.47 -41.26
CA THR A 301 -12.69 5.17 -41.87
C THR A 301 -14.09 5.22 -42.43
#